data_AF-A0A7H8S882-F1
#
_entry.id   AF-A0A7H8S882-F1
#
_cell.length_a   1.000
_cell.length_b   1.000
_cell.length_c   1.000
_cell.angle_alpha   90.00
_cell.angle_beta   90.00
_cell.angle_gamma   90.00
#
_symmetry.space_group_name_H-M   'P 1'
#
loop_
_entity.id
_entity.type
_entity.pdbx_description
1 polymer ?
#
loop_
_entity_poly.entity_id
_entity_poly.type
_entity_poly.pdbx_seq_one_letter_code
_entity_poly.pdbx_strand_id
1 'polypeptide(L)'
;MTNQNMRLLVSFIIIVNCSYLGLKLYKNSFTRPWGTNQRITEESFNKLNLLNNMASVIEFALTLLFIAVAYWLIKKKSNNLNIFIFMNMAVCIFFFLIGSLIEVVADIGHFNLVQQLHGPVLVLLFLIIYQLIKKILMSLNIIKSKDTIIKN
;
A
#
# COMPACT_ATOMS: atom_id res chain seq x y z
N MET A 1 8.54 -17.91 4.77
CA MET A 1 7.68 -17.95 3.59
C MET A 1 8.60 -18.41 2.49
N THR A 2 8.22 -19.36 1.63
CA THR A 2 9.10 -19.68 0.50
C THR A 2 9.21 -18.44 -0.39
N ASN A 3 10.33 -18.27 -1.09
CA ASN A 3 10.52 -17.14 -2.00
C ASN A 3 9.38 -17.05 -3.05
N GLN A 4 8.78 -18.19 -3.39
CA GLN A 4 7.61 -18.28 -4.28
C GLN A 4 6.38 -17.55 -3.73
N ASN A 5 6.00 -17.76 -2.46
CA ASN A 5 4.81 -17.12 -1.88
C ASN A 5 4.96 -15.59 -1.83
N MET A 6 6.18 -15.09 -1.58
CA MET A 6 6.45 -13.64 -1.62
C MET A 6 6.30 -13.08 -3.03
N ARG A 7 6.81 -13.78 -4.04
CA ARG A 7 6.65 -13.37 -5.45
C ARG A 7 5.18 -13.31 -5.85
N LEU A 8 4.41 -14.35 -5.52
CA LEU A 8 2.97 -14.39 -5.79
C LEU A 8 2.24 -13.21 -5.15
N LEU A 9 2.56 -12.89 -3.90
CA LEU A 9 1.97 -11.74 -3.22
C LEU A 9 2.31 -10.42 -3.91
N VAL A 10 3.58 -10.20 -4.26
CA VAL A 10 4.03 -8.98 -4.96
C VAL A 10 3.34 -8.86 -6.32
N SER A 11 3.29 -9.94 -7.10
CA SER A 11 2.58 -9.95 -8.39
C SER A 11 1.10 -9.63 -8.23
N PHE A 12 0.44 -10.19 -7.22
CA PHE A 12 -0.96 -9.88 -6.93
C PHE A 12 -1.15 -8.39 -6.59
N ILE A 13 -0.29 -7.83 -5.72
CA ILE A 13 -0.34 -6.40 -5.36
C ILE A 13 -0.15 -5.52 -6.59
N ILE A 14 0.78 -5.86 -7.49
CA ILE A 14 1.00 -5.12 -8.74
C ILE A 14 -0.26 -5.15 -9.61
N ILE A 15 -0.88 -6.31 -9.80
CA ILE A 15 -2.11 -6.45 -10.60
C ILE A 15 -3.23 -5.57 -10.03
N VAL A 16 -3.42 -5.56 -8.71
CA VAL A 16 -4.48 -4.77 -8.07
C VAL A 16 -4.22 -3.27 -8.22
N ASN A 17 -2.99 -2.81 -8.02
CA ASN A 17 -2.63 -1.39 -8.19
C ASN A 17 -2.79 -0.93 -9.65
N CYS A 18 -2.39 -1.76 -10.63
CA CYS A 18 -2.63 -1.49 -12.04
C CYS A 18 -4.13 -1.38 -12.35
N SER A 19 -4.94 -2.28 -11.79
CA SER A 19 -6.40 -2.28 -11.99
C SER A 19 -7.04 -1.00 -11.44
N TYR A 20 -6.61 -0.53 -10.27
CA TYR A 20 -7.09 0.71 -9.69
C TYR A 20 -6.62 1.95 -10.49
N LEU A 21 -5.37 1.99 -10.96
CA LEU A 21 -4.91 3.05 -11.86
C LEU A 21 -5.77 3.11 -13.13
N GLY A 22 -6.05 1.95 -13.75
CA GLY A 22 -6.97 1.84 -14.88
C GLY A 22 -8.36 2.39 -14.55
N LEU A 23 -8.89 2.05 -13.37
CA LEU A 23 -10.18 2.55 -12.89
C LEU A 23 -10.18 4.07 -12.68
N LYS A 24 -9.10 4.66 -12.15
CA LYS A 24 -8.97 6.12 -11.98
C LYS A 24 -8.84 6.86 -13.31
N LEU A 25 -8.07 6.30 -14.25
CA LEU A 25 -7.97 6.82 -15.61
C LEU A 25 -9.33 6.79 -16.31
N TYR A 26 -10.05 5.67 -16.20
CA TYR A 26 -11.41 5.54 -16.73
C TYR A 26 -12.39 6.50 -16.06
N LYS A 27 -12.32 6.66 -14.73
CA LYS A 27 -13.13 7.67 -14.01
C LYS A 27 -12.87 9.08 -14.56
N ASN A 28 -11.61 9.43 -14.81
CA ASN A 28 -11.26 10.76 -15.30
C ASN A 28 -11.85 11.09 -16.69
N SER A 29 -11.99 10.09 -17.57
CA SER A 29 -12.62 10.32 -18.89
C SER A 29 -14.10 10.72 -18.78
N PHE A 30 -14.80 10.36 -17.70
CA PHE A 30 -16.17 10.84 -17.45
C PHE A 30 -16.21 12.20 -16.76
N THR A 31 -15.23 12.53 -15.93
CA THR A 31 -15.22 13.78 -15.15
C THR A 31 -14.85 15.01 -15.99
N ARG A 32 -13.92 14.89 -16.96
CA ARG A 32 -13.50 16.03 -17.80
C ARG A 32 -14.65 16.74 -18.55
N PRO A 33 -15.61 16.04 -19.17
CA PRO A 33 -16.80 16.65 -19.77
C PRO A 33 -17.72 17.40 -18.79
N TRP A 34 -17.61 17.16 -17.47
CA TRP A 34 -18.49 17.78 -16.47
C TRP A 34 -18.19 19.27 -16.29
N GLY A 35 -16.95 19.70 -16.53
CA GLY A 35 -16.58 21.12 -16.46
C GLY A 35 -17.09 21.95 -17.64
N THR A 36 -17.49 21.30 -18.74
CA THR A 36 -17.80 21.96 -20.01
C THR A 36 -19.26 21.86 -20.46
N ASN A 37 -20.02 20.84 -20.01
CA ASN A 37 -21.44 20.68 -20.36
C ASN A 37 -22.32 20.55 -19.11
N GLN A 38 -23.12 21.57 -18.80
CA GLN A 38 -23.94 21.71 -17.59
C GLN A 38 -25.13 20.73 -17.45
N ARG A 39 -25.32 19.77 -18.37
CA ARG A 39 -26.38 18.76 -18.27
C ARG A 39 -25.80 17.40 -17.91
N ILE A 40 -25.77 17.12 -16.62
CA ILE A 40 -25.43 15.80 -16.09
C ILE A 40 -26.65 14.91 -16.25
N THR A 41 -26.53 13.83 -17.01
CA THR A 41 -27.51 12.75 -16.96
C THR A 41 -27.33 11.98 -15.66
N GLU A 42 -28.44 11.66 -14.98
CA GLU A 42 -28.45 10.87 -13.73
C GLU A 42 -27.66 9.55 -13.88
N GLU A 43 -27.70 8.96 -15.08
CA GLU A 43 -26.91 7.79 -15.45
C GLU A 43 -25.38 8.01 -15.31
N SER A 44 -24.86 9.16 -15.73
CA SER A 44 -23.43 9.49 -15.63
C SER A 44 -22.99 9.69 -14.18
N PHE A 45 -23.86 10.28 -13.35
CA PHE A 45 -23.62 10.42 -11.92
C PHE A 45 -23.59 9.05 -11.22
N ASN A 46 -24.56 8.18 -11.53
CA ASN A 46 -24.62 6.83 -10.99
C ASN A 46 -23.39 5.99 -11.36
N LYS A 47 -22.90 6.10 -12.61
CA LYS A 47 -21.64 5.46 -13.04
C LYS A 47 -20.43 5.97 -12.26
N LEU A 48 -20.33 7.28 -12.04
CA LEU A 48 -19.22 7.84 -11.27
C LEU A 48 -19.24 7.38 -9.81
N ASN A 49 -20.44 7.32 -9.21
CA ASN A 49 -20.61 6.86 -7.84
C ASN A 49 -20.22 5.38 -7.69
N LEU A 50 -20.63 4.53 -8.64
CA LEU A 50 -20.25 3.12 -8.68
C LEU A 50 -18.73 2.96 -8.79
N LEU A 51 -18.07 3.68 -9.70
CA LEU A 51 -16.61 3.67 -9.84
C LEU A 51 -15.90 4.11 -8.54
N ASN A 52 -16.44 5.12 -7.87
CA ASN A 52 -15.88 5.59 -6.60
C ASN A 52 -15.98 4.52 -5.51
N ASN A 53 -17.12 3.86 -5.38
CA ASN A 53 -17.32 2.77 -4.42
C ASN A 53 -16.40 1.59 -4.72
N MET A 54 -16.23 1.21 -5.99
CA MET A 54 -15.29 0.16 -6.38
C MET A 54 -13.84 0.51 -6.02
N ALA A 55 -13.42 1.76 -6.24
CA ALA A 55 -12.10 2.23 -5.82
C ALA A 55 -11.88 2.07 -4.31
N SER A 56 -12.86 2.49 -3.51
CA SER A 56 -12.81 2.37 -2.05
C SER A 56 -12.78 0.92 -1.58
N VAL A 57 -13.53 0.02 -2.22
CA VAL A 57 -13.49 -1.43 -1.91
C VAL A 57 -12.10 -2.01 -2.19
N ILE A 58 -11.47 -1.63 -3.31
CA ILE A 58 -10.11 -2.07 -3.65
C ILE A 58 -9.10 -1.57 -2.61
N GLU A 59 -9.17 -0.30 -2.22
CA GLU A 59 -8.30 0.30 -1.20
C GLU A 59 -8.42 -0.42 0.15
N PHE A 60 -9.67 -0.69 0.57
CA PHE A 60 -9.94 -1.43 1.80
C PHE A 60 -9.41 -2.87 1.74
N ALA A 61 -9.65 -3.58 0.65
CA ALA A 61 -9.18 -4.95 0.46
C ALA A 61 -7.66 -5.06 0.44
N LEU A 62 -6.97 -4.12 -0.23
CA LEU A 62 -5.50 -4.03 -0.22
C LEU A 62 -4.97 -3.82 1.19
N THR A 63 -5.56 -2.89 1.93
CA THR A 63 -5.14 -2.59 3.31
C THR A 63 -5.32 -3.80 4.21
N LEU A 64 -6.47 -4.49 4.11
CA LEU A 64 -6.77 -5.69 4.89
C LEU A 64 -5.82 -6.85 4.56
N LEU A 65 -5.49 -7.03 3.28
CA LEU A 65 -4.48 -8.00 2.84
C LEU A 65 -3.11 -7.72 3.47
N PHE A 66 -2.69 -6.46 3.46
CA PHE A 66 -1.43 -6.04 4.09
C PHE A 66 -1.42 -6.34 5.58
N ILE A 67 -2.49 -6.01 6.30
CA ILE A 67 -2.63 -6.29 7.73
C ILE A 67 -2.58 -7.80 8.00
N ALA A 68 -3.31 -8.61 7.22
CA ALA A 68 -3.36 -10.06 7.40
C ALA A 68 -1.99 -10.71 7.19
N VAL A 69 -1.28 -10.34 6.11
CA VAL A 69 0.06 -10.86 5.83
C VAL A 69 1.06 -10.40 6.88
N ALA A 70 1.00 -9.12 7.27
CA ALA A 70 1.86 -8.55 8.30
C ALA A 70 1.70 -9.29 9.64
N TYR A 71 0.45 -9.46 10.09
CA TYR A 71 0.14 -10.21 11.32
C TYR A 71 0.67 -11.64 11.25
N TRP A 72 0.46 -12.33 10.13
CA TRP A 72 0.95 -13.69 9.92
C TRP A 72 2.48 -13.76 9.98
N LEU A 73 3.19 -12.81 9.35
CA LEU A 73 4.66 -12.76 9.37
C LEU A 73 5.21 -12.49 10.77
N ILE A 74 4.59 -11.59 11.54
CA ILE A 74 4.97 -11.31 12.93
C ILE A 74 4.86 -12.60 13.77
N LYS A 75 3.76 -13.34 13.63
CA LYS A 75 3.49 -14.53 14.46
C LYS A 75 4.34 -15.75 14.10
N LYS A 76 4.61 -15.97 12.81
CA LYS A 76 5.16 -17.25 12.34
C LYS A 76 6.55 -17.18 11.72
N LYS A 77 6.93 -16.06 11.09
CA LYS A 77 8.15 -15.98 10.26
C LYS A 77 8.79 -14.59 10.29
N SER A 78 9.15 -14.13 11.50
CA SER A 78 9.67 -12.77 11.72
C SER A 78 10.89 -12.41 10.89
N ASN A 79 11.73 -13.38 10.52
CA ASN A 79 12.92 -13.13 9.70
C ASN A 79 12.57 -12.65 8.27
N ASN A 80 11.38 -13.00 7.77
CA ASN A 80 10.93 -12.58 6.45
C ASN A 80 10.25 -11.20 6.47
N LEU A 81 10.06 -10.59 7.64
CA LEU A 81 9.39 -9.30 7.78
C LEU A 81 10.20 -8.18 7.11
N ASN A 82 11.54 -8.21 7.17
CA ASN A 82 12.39 -7.24 6.48
C ASN A 82 12.22 -7.29 4.96
N ILE A 83 12.23 -8.50 4.40
CA ILE A 83 12.05 -8.71 2.96
C ILE A 83 10.67 -8.23 2.53
N PHE A 84 9.64 -8.54 3.33
CA PHE A 84 8.28 -8.05 3.10
C PHE A 84 8.21 -6.52 3.08
N ILE A 85 8.78 -5.86 4.09
CA ILE A 85 8.79 -4.39 4.16
C ILE A 85 9.50 -3.81 2.93
N PHE A 86 10.70 -4.30 2.62
CA PHE A 86 11.49 -3.80 1.50
C PHE A 86 10.77 -3.95 0.16
N MET A 87 10.23 -5.14 -0.14
CA MET A 87 9.54 -5.41 -1.40
C MET A 87 8.30 -4.53 -1.56
N ASN A 88 7.50 -4.38 -0.51
CA ASN A 88 6.29 -3.56 -0.58
C ASN A 88 6.62 -2.06 -0.64
N MET A 89 7.68 -1.61 0.04
CA MET A 89 8.15 -0.23 -0.08
C MET A 89 8.59 0.08 -1.50
N ALA A 90 9.30 -0.84 -2.17
CA ALA A 90 9.67 -0.71 -3.57
C ALA A 90 8.43 -0.64 -4.49
N VAL A 91 7.41 -1.46 -4.24
CA VAL A 91 6.15 -1.41 -4.99
C VAL A 91 5.43 -0.07 -4.78
N CYS A 92 5.33 0.43 -3.54
CA CYS A 92 4.71 1.73 -3.27
C CYS A 92 5.45 2.88 -3.98
N ILE A 93 6.79 2.90 -3.93
CA ILE A 93 7.61 3.91 -4.62
C ILE A 93 7.40 3.82 -6.14
N PHE A 94 7.39 2.61 -6.69
CA PHE A 94 7.17 2.40 -8.11
C PHE A 94 5.81 2.95 -8.58
N PHE A 95 4.72 2.64 -7.86
CA PHE A 95 3.40 3.15 -8.20
C PHE A 95 3.23 4.63 -7.92
N PHE A 96 3.94 5.19 -6.93
CA PHE A 96 4.00 6.63 -6.71
C PHE A 96 4.60 7.34 -7.92
N LEU A 97 5.75 6.86 -8.42
CA LEU A 97 6.41 7.41 -9.61
C LEU A 97 5.54 7.28 -10.87
N ILE A 98 4.88 6.13 -11.06
CA ILE A 98 3.92 5.96 -12.16
C ILE A 98 2.76 6.95 -12.02
N GLY A 99 2.22 7.12 -10.81
CA GLY A 99 1.17 8.09 -10.53
C GLY A 99 1.58 9.51 -10.91
N SER A 100 2.79 9.94 -10.53
CA SER A 100 3.34 11.24 -10.93
C SER A 100 3.50 11.39 -12.45
N LEU A 101 3.93 10.33 -13.15
CA LEU A 101 4.04 10.37 -14.62
C LEU A 101 2.65 10.48 -15.29
N ILE A 102 1.68 9.72 -14.79
CA ILE A 102 0.30 9.74 -15.30
C ILE A 102 -0.35 11.11 -15.05
N GLU A 103 -0.12 11.73 -13.90
CA GLU A 103 -0.63 13.07 -13.59
C GLU A 103 -0.25 14.09 -14.67
N VAL A 104 1.02 14.10 -15.10
CA VAL A 104 1.52 15.01 -16.15
C VAL A 104 0.80 14.79 -17.49
N VAL A 105 0.48 13.53 -17.83
CA VAL A 105 -0.13 13.19 -19.12
C VAL A 105 -1.65 13.34 -19.11
N ALA A 106 -2.28 12.98 -17.99
CA ALA A 106 -3.74 12.85 -17.88
C ALA A 106 -4.42 14.02 -17.17
N ASP A 107 -3.66 15.01 -16.66
CA ASP A 107 -4.16 16.15 -15.88
C ASP A 107 -5.12 15.69 -14.77
N ILE A 108 -4.68 14.68 -14.02
CA ILE A 108 -5.41 14.13 -12.87
C ILE A 108 -4.62 14.51 -11.64
N GLY A 109 -5.27 15.14 -10.67
CA GLY A 109 -4.59 15.52 -9.43
C GLY A 109 -3.88 14.34 -8.77
N HIS A 110 -2.60 14.53 -8.45
CA HIS A 110 -1.69 13.52 -7.87
C HIS A 110 -2.36 12.62 -6.84
N PHE A 111 -3.00 13.26 -5.86
CA PHE A 111 -3.59 12.62 -4.69
C PHE A 111 -4.60 11.53 -5.07
N ASN A 112 -5.36 11.72 -6.15
CA ASN A 112 -6.37 10.75 -6.58
C ASN A 112 -5.75 9.47 -7.17
N LEU A 113 -4.56 9.56 -7.76
CA LEU A 113 -3.86 8.43 -8.39
C LEU A 113 -3.11 7.58 -7.36
N VAL A 114 -2.57 8.24 -6.33
CA VAL A 114 -1.79 7.58 -5.28
C VAL A 114 -2.61 7.21 -4.03
N GLN A 115 -3.89 7.60 -3.97
CA GLN A 115 -4.75 7.40 -2.79
C GLN A 115 -4.75 5.97 -2.25
N GLN A 116 -4.87 4.99 -3.15
CA GLN A 116 -4.79 3.56 -2.87
C GLN A 116 -3.54 3.11 -2.07
N LEU A 117 -2.45 3.87 -2.16
CA LEU A 117 -1.19 3.54 -1.50
C LEU A 117 -1.18 3.95 -0.02
N HIS A 118 -2.07 4.86 0.42
CA HIS A 118 -2.03 5.37 1.79
C HIS A 118 -2.21 4.28 2.85
N GLY A 119 -3.20 3.39 2.68
CA GLY A 119 -3.42 2.27 3.58
C GLY A 119 -2.20 1.35 3.71
N PRO A 120 -1.69 0.78 2.59
CA PRO A 120 -0.45 0.01 2.56
C PRO A 120 0.76 0.74 3.18
N VAL A 121 0.96 2.02 2.87
CA VAL A 121 2.06 2.84 3.43
C VAL A 121 1.92 2.99 4.94
N LEU A 122 0.73 3.25 5.46
CA LEU A 122 0.48 3.32 6.91
C LEU A 122 0.84 2.00 7.59
N VAL A 123 0.42 0.86 7.02
CA VAL A 123 0.79 -0.46 7.56
C VAL A 123 2.31 -0.66 7.54
N LEU A 124 2.99 -0.29 6.47
CA LEU A 124 4.45 -0.39 6.38
C LEU A 124 5.17 0.46 7.43
N LEU A 125 4.68 1.69 7.68
CA LEU A 125 5.23 2.56 8.72
C LEU A 125 5.12 1.90 10.11
N PHE A 126 3.96 1.33 10.45
CA PHE A 126 3.80 0.60 11.71
C PHE A 126 4.77 -0.58 11.82
N LEU A 127 5.02 -1.31 10.73
CA LEU A 127 5.96 -2.44 10.73
C LEU A 127 7.42 -2.00 10.88
N ILE A 128 7.80 -0.88 10.27
CA ILE A 128 9.13 -0.28 10.44
C ILE A 128 9.33 0.13 11.91
N ILE A 129 8.36 0.84 12.49
CA ILE A 129 8.40 1.25 13.91
C ILE A 129 8.51 0.01 14.81
N TYR A 130 7.69 -1.01 14.57
CA TYR A 130 7.74 -2.27 15.30
C TYR A 130 9.14 -2.92 15.25
N GLN A 131 9.77 -2.95 14.08
CA GLN A 131 11.12 -3.49 13.92
C GLN A 131 12.18 -2.68 14.66
N LEU A 132 12.09 -1.35 14.63
CA LEU A 132 13.00 -0.47 15.36
C LEU A 132 12.89 -0.72 16.87
N ILE A 133 11.66 -0.75 17.41
CA ILE A 133 11.42 -1.04 18.83
C ILE A 133 11.98 -2.41 19.21
N LYS A 134 11.73 -3.45 18.40
CA LYS A 134 12.23 -4.80 18.65
C LYS A 134 13.76 -4.84 18.71
N LYS A 135 14.45 -4.14 17.79
CA LYS A 135 15.92 -4.05 17.78
C LYS A 135 16.45 -3.36 19.04
N ILE A 136 15.85 -2.25 19.45
CA ILE A 136 16.24 -1.50 20.66
C ILE A 136 16.05 -2.35 21.92
N LEU A 137 14.92 -3.05 22.06
CA LEU A 137 14.68 -3.92 23.21
C LEU A 137 15.67 -5.09 23.27
N MET A 138 16.02 -5.66 22.11
CA MET A 138 16.99 -6.74 22.04
C MET A 138 18.40 -6.27 22.43
N SER A 139 18.82 -5.08 22.00
CA SER A 139 20.13 -4.54 22.39
C SER A 139 20.21 -4.23 23.89
N LEU A 140 19.14 -3.71 24.49
CA LEU A 140 19.07 -3.44 25.93
C LEU A 140 19.19 -4.72 26.78
N ASN A 141 18.53 -5.80 26.36
CA ASN A 141 18.62 -7.09 27.07
C ASN A 141 20.02 -7.71 26.99
N ILE A 142 20.73 -7.53 25.86
CA ILE A 142 22.11 -8.01 25.70
C ILE A 142 23.07 -7.28 26.65
N ILE A 143 22.90 -5.96 26.81
CA ILE A 143 23.72 -5.15 27.73
C ILE A 143 23.52 -5.64 29.17
N LYS A 144 22.26 -5.79 29.61
CA LYS A 144 21.94 -6.28 30.96
C LYS A 144 22.53 -7.68 31.24
N SER A 145 22.52 -8.57 30.24
CA SER A 145 23.12 -9.90 30.38
C SER A 145 24.64 -9.86 30.56
N LYS A 146 25.36 -8.95 29.88
CA LYS A 146 26.83 -8.84 30.03
C LYS A 146 27.23 -8.32 31.41
N ASP A 147 26.50 -7.34 31.94
CA ASP A 147 26.76 -6.76 33.26
C ASP A 147 26.55 -7.77 34.40
N THR A 148 25.71 -8.79 34.17
CA THR A 148 25.46 -9.85 35.16
C THR A 148 26.59 -10.89 35.19
N ILE A 149 27.25 -11.12 34.04
CA ILE A 149 28.36 -12.08 33.93
C ILE A 149 29.65 -11.52 34.54
N ILE A 150 29.88 -10.21 34.45
CA ILE A 150 31.12 -9.57 34.97
C ILE A 150 31.10 -9.46 36.52
N LYS A 151 29.94 -9.61 37.15
CA LYS A 151 29.78 -9.49 38.61
C LYS A 151 29.90 -10.83 39.37
N ASN A 152 30.03 -11.95 38.67
CA ASN A 152 30.25 -13.30 39.24
C ASN A 152 31.65 -13.79 38.89
#